data_AF-A0A257DFY4-F1
#
_entry.id   AF-A0A257DFY4-F1
#
_cell.length_a   1.000
_cell.length_b   1.000
_cell.length_c   1.000
_cell.angle_alpha   90.00
_cell.angle_beta   90.00
_cell.angle_gamma   90.00
#
_symmetry.space_group_name_H-M   'P 1'
#
loop_
_entity.id
_entity.type
_entity.pdbx_description
1 polymer ?
#
loop_
_entity_poly.entity_id
_entity_poly.type
_entity_poly.pdbx_seq_one_letter_code
_entity_poly.pdbx_strand_id
1 'polypeptide(L)'
;MTTRQFASQLRSLIEDIKSKGTAAIYCDNLIAYLREVENSPEPELTPLEIEKYKADLQNWIEVNKSGQEAQLKLFRSVIASGQSAIKSSFLLNGGAAVALLAFIGHLAQFKPSAVAQFGACMLPFTYGVLAIAVTSGLTYLSQWLYASPKAKAVKAGFYVNLSCIALGITSYGLFVWGLLATAAALKGYG
;
A
#
# COMPACT_ATOMS: atom_id res chain seq x y z
N MET A 1 28.67 -11.36 33.21
CA MET A 1 27.70 -12.43 32.86
C MET A 1 27.24 -13.11 34.15
N THR A 2 25.95 -13.48 34.32
CA THR A 2 25.52 -14.18 35.55
C THR A 2 25.77 -15.69 35.45
N THR A 3 26.11 -16.35 36.56
CA THR A 3 26.42 -17.79 36.61
C THR A 3 25.30 -18.68 36.04
N ARG A 4 24.04 -18.25 36.19
CA ARG A 4 22.87 -18.92 35.61
C ARG A 4 22.82 -18.84 34.08
N GLN A 5 23.18 -17.70 33.50
CA GLN A 5 23.20 -17.52 32.04
C GLN A 5 24.30 -18.37 31.41
N PHE A 6 25.47 -18.46 32.06
CA PHE A 6 26.57 -19.31 31.60
C PHE A 6 26.19 -20.79 31.59
N ALA A 7 25.59 -21.28 32.69
CA ALA A 7 25.14 -22.67 32.78
C ALA A 7 24.07 -23.02 31.72
N SER A 8 23.17 -22.09 31.41
CA SER A 8 22.13 -22.30 30.38
C SER A 8 22.72 -22.35 28.97
N GLN A 9 23.63 -21.43 28.64
CA GLN A 9 24.29 -21.41 27.33
C GLN A 9 25.16 -22.64 27.11
N LEU A 10 25.95 -23.03 28.12
CA LEU A 10 26.80 -24.21 28.05
C LEU A 10 25.97 -25.49 27.85
N ARG A 11 24.84 -25.62 28.57
CA ARG A 11 23.92 -26.75 28.39
C ARG A 11 23.35 -26.80 26.97
N SER A 12 22.86 -25.68 26.45
CA SER A 12 22.31 -25.59 25.09
C SER A 12 23.33 -26.01 24.03
N LEU A 13 24.57 -25.55 24.17
CA LEU A 13 25.68 -25.90 23.26
C LEU A 13 25.96 -27.40 23.27
N ILE A 14 25.99 -28.03 24.45
CA ILE A 14 26.21 -29.48 24.58
C ILE A 14 25.04 -30.27 23.96
N GLU A 15 23.80 -29.82 24.15
CA GLU A 15 22.61 -30.44 23.54
C GLU A 15 22.63 -30.33 22.00
N ASP A 16 23.06 -29.18 21.45
CA ASP A 16 23.25 -28.98 20.00
C ASP A 16 24.35 -29.89 19.42
N ILE A 17 25.52 -29.95 20.06
CA ILE A 17 26.64 -30.80 19.64
C ILE A 17 26.28 -32.30 19.70
N LYS A 18 25.49 -32.70 20.70
CA LYS A 18 24.93 -34.06 20.82
C LYS A 18 23.94 -34.36 19.69
N SER A 19 23.08 -33.40 19.33
CA SER A 19 22.13 -33.56 18.22
C SER A 19 22.81 -33.73 16.85
N LYS A 20 24.03 -33.20 16.70
CA LYS A 20 24.88 -33.32 15.50
C LYS A 20 25.67 -34.64 15.42
N GLY A 21 25.40 -35.60 16.31
CA GLY A 21 25.98 -36.95 16.26
C GLY A 21 27.26 -37.14 17.07
N THR A 22 27.64 -36.17 17.89
CA THR A 22 28.82 -36.31 18.78
C THR A 22 28.41 -37.09 20.03
N ALA A 23 28.78 -38.36 20.11
CA ALA A 23 28.39 -39.26 21.20
C ALA A 23 29.12 -39.00 22.53
N ALA A 24 30.33 -38.43 22.47
CA ALA A 24 31.12 -38.07 23.64
C ALA A 24 31.99 -36.83 23.35
N ILE A 25 32.07 -35.92 24.32
CA ILE A 25 33.02 -34.80 24.30
C ILE A 25 34.22 -35.22 25.14
N TYR A 26 35.40 -35.28 24.53
CA TYR A 26 36.64 -35.56 25.25
C TYR A 26 36.97 -34.40 26.21
N CYS A 27 37.33 -34.74 27.45
CA CYS A 27 37.67 -33.75 28.47
C CYS A 27 38.78 -32.79 27.99
N ASP A 28 39.75 -33.29 27.24
CA ASP A 28 40.84 -32.48 26.70
C ASP A 28 40.37 -31.40 25.72
N ASN A 29 39.35 -31.71 24.90
CA ASN A 29 38.77 -30.74 23.97
C ASN A 29 37.97 -29.67 24.71
N LEU A 30 37.25 -30.05 25.77
CA LEU A 30 36.51 -29.10 26.59
C LEU A 30 37.47 -28.19 27.37
N ILE A 31 38.55 -28.74 27.90
CA ILE A 31 39.61 -27.98 28.58
C ILE A 31 40.33 -27.06 27.59
N ALA A 32 40.58 -27.51 26.36
CA ALA A 32 41.18 -26.70 25.30
C ALA A 32 40.27 -25.52 24.91
N TYR A 33 38.99 -25.76 24.72
CA TYR A 33 38.01 -24.69 24.44
C TYR A 33 37.88 -23.71 25.60
N LEU A 34 37.80 -24.20 26.85
CA LEU A 34 37.74 -23.32 28.02
C LEU A 34 39.01 -22.49 28.16
N ARG A 35 40.20 -23.07 27.91
CA ARG A 35 41.45 -22.30 27.84
C ARG A 35 41.44 -21.29 26.70
N GLU A 36 40.88 -21.64 25.55
CA GLU A 36 40.78 -20.72 24.42
C GLU A 36 39.88 -19.54 24.79
N VAL A 37 38.75 -19.76 25.45
CA VAL A 37 37.84 -18.72 25.95
C VAL A 37 38.47 -17.90 27.09
N GLU A 38 39.18 -18.54 28.03
CA GLU A 38 39.90 -17.86 29.12
C GLU A 38 41.07 -17.00 28.62
N ASN A 39 41.76 -17.44 27.56
CA ASN A 39 42.86 -16.72 26.93
C ASN A 39 42.40 -15.85 25.75
N SER A 40 41.12 -15.90 25.40
CA SER A 40 40.53 -14.96 24.45
C SER A 40 40.67 -13.59 25.09
N PRO A 41 41.24 -12.59 24.38
CA PRO A 41 41.20 -11.23 24.89
C PRO A 41 39.72 -10.88 25.07
N GLU A 42 39.25 -10.71 26.31
CA GLU A 42 38.05 -9.93 26.54
C GLU A 42 38.33 -8.60 25.85
N PRO A 43 37.54 -8.20 24.83
CA PRO A 43 37.75 -6.90 24.24
C PRO A 43 37.43 -5.88 25.33
N GLU A 44 38.47 -5.37 26.00
CA GLU A 44 38.39 -4.15 26.77
C GLU A 44 38.13 -3.03 25.77
N LEU A 45 36.87 -2.92 25.36
CA LEU A 45 36.39 -1.82 24.54
C LEU A 45 36.69 -0.56 25.33
N THR A 46 37.58 0.26 24.78
CA THR A 46 37.89 1.56 25.35
C THR A 46 36.59 2.38 25.50
N PRO A 47 36.49 3.31 26.47
CA PRO A 47 35.30 4.16 26.60
C PRO A 47 34.89 4.84 25.30
N LEU A 48 35.88 5.19 24.47
CA LEU A 48 35.69 5.76 23.13
C LEU A 48 35.03 4.78 22.15
N GLU A 49 35.45 3.51 22.15
CA GLU A 49 34.85 2.48 21.30
C GLU A 49 33.41 2.17 21.72
N ILE A 50 33.14 2.14 23.03
CA ILE A 50 31.77 1.98 23.56
C ILE A 50 30.88 3.16 23.12
N GLU A 51 31.39 4.38 23.21
CA GLU A 51 30.67 5.58 22.78
C GLU A 51 30.41 5.58 21.27
N LYS A 52 31.41 5.23 20.47
CA LYS A 52 31.25 5.07 19.01
C LYS A 52 30.23 4.00 18.67
N TYR A 53 30.27 2.84 19.32
CA TYR A 53 29.33 1.75 19.08
C TYR A 53 27.89 2.16 19.43
N LYS A 54 27.70 2.92 20.52
CA LYS A 54 26.41 3.51 20.87
C LYS A 54 25.94 4.52 19.83
N ALA A 55 26.83 5.39 19.34
CA ALA A 55 26.50 6.36 18.30
C ALA A 55 26.10 5.69 16.98
N ASP A 56 26.82 4.64 16.57
CA ASP A 56 26.50 3.86 15.37
C ASP A 56 25.15 3.16 15.50
N LEU A 57 24.86 2.57 16.66
CA LEU A 57 23.57 1.92 16.93
C LEU A 57 22.41 2.94 16.92
N GLN A 58 22.63 4.12 17.52
CA GLN A 58 21.66 5.21 17.50
C GLN A 58 21.40 5.72 16.08
N ASN A 59 22.45 5.92 15.29
CA ASN A 59 22.33 6.28 13.88
C ASN A 59 21.55 5.23 13.10
N TRP A 60 21.83 3.93 13.32
CA TRP A 60 21.10 2.85 12.66
C TRP A 60 19.60 2.85 13.00
N ILE A 61 19.27 3.02 14.29
CA ILE A 61 17.88 3.11 14.75
C ILE A 61 17.20 4.33 14.11
N GLU A 62 17.84 5.49 14.12
CA GLU A 62 17.28 6.73 13.59
C GLU A 62 17.06 6.66 12.08
N VAL A 63 18.02 6.13 11.33
CA VAL A 63 17.88 5.93 9.87
C VAL A 63 16.75 4.96 9.57
N ASN A 64 16.66 3.83 10.29
CA ASN A 64 15.61 2.85 10.05
C ASN A 64 14.21 3.41 10.41
N LYS A 65 14.11 4.16 11.51
CA LYS A 65 12.88 4.84 11.93
C LYS A 65 12.46 5.90 10.91
N SER A 66 13.39 6.76 10.49
CA SER A 66 13.16 7.79 9.47
C SER A 66 12.68 7.18 8.15
N GLY A 67 13.27 6.05 7.74
CA GLY A 67 12.84 5.30 6.56
C GLY A 67 11.40 4.77 6.66
N GLN A 68 11.03 4.20 7.80
CA GLN A 68 9.65 3.73 8.05
C GLN A 68 8.64 4.88 8.06
N GLU A 69 8.98 5.99 8.72
CA GLU A 69 8.13 7.18 8.77
C GLU A 69 7.94 7.80 7.38
N ALA A 70 9.00 7.88 6.57
CA ALA A 70 8.94 8.37 5.20
C ALA A 70 8.01 7.51 4.33
N GLN A 71 8.12 6.18 4.42
CA GLN A 71 7.23 5.26 3.69
C GLN A 71 5.77 5.44 4.10
N LEU A 72 5.49 5.56 5.40
CA LEU A 72 4.13 5.78 5.90
C LEU A 72 3.56 7.14 5.44
N LYS A 73 4.38 8.18 5.45
CA LYS A 73 4.00 9.52 4.94
C LYS A 73 3.68 9.48 3.45
N LEU A 74 4.53 8.85 2.64
CA LEU A 74 4.30 8.67 1.20
C LEU A 74 3.01 7.88 0.94
N PHE A 75 2.80 6.78 1.66
CA PHE A 75 1.59 5.96 1.53
C PHE A 75 0.32 6.77 1.85
N ARG A 76 0.31 7.53 2.95
CA ARG A 76 -0.81 8.42 3.31
C ARG A 76 -1.03 9.52 2.26
N SER A 77 0.04 10.09 1.72
CA SER A 77 -0.03 11.10 0.66
C SER A 77 -0.68 10.54 -0.61
N VAL A 78 -0.30 9.33 -1.04
CA VAL A 78 -0.89 8.65 -2.19
C VAL A 78 -2.38 8.35 -1.97
N ILE A 79 -2.78 7.88 -0.78
CA ILE A 79 -4.20 7.67 -0.44
C ILE A 79 -4.98 8.98 -0.53
N ALA A 80 -4.45 10.06 0.05
CA ALA A 80 -5.11 11.36 0.03
C ALA A 80 -5.26 11.88 -1.41
N SER A 81 -4.21 11.76 -2.24
CA SER A 81 -4.27 12.12 -3.66
C SER A 81 -5.31 11.29 -4.42
N GLY A 82 -5.35 9.97 -4.19
CA GLY A 82 -6.36 9.09 -4.80
C GLY A 82 -7.79 9.44 -4.41
N GLN A 83 -8.03 9.78 -3.14
CA GLN A 83 -9.35 10.24 -2.67
C GLN A 83 -9.76 11.57 -3.31
N SER A 84 -8.81 12.50 -3.48
CA SER A 84 -9.07 13.74 -4.22
C SER A 84 -9.42 13.46 -5.67
N ALA A 85 -8.70 12.57 -6.35
CA ALA A 85 -8.99 12.18 -7.73
C ALA A 85 -10.37 11.53 -7.89
N ILE A 86 -10.77 10.66 -6.96
CA ILE A 86 -12.11 10.05 -6.93
C ILE A 86 -13.19 11.13 -6.81
N LYS A 87 -13.04 12.06 -5.87
CA LYS A 87 -13.99 13.16 -5.66
C LYS A 87 -14.08 14.07 -6.88
N SER A 88 -12.95 14.42 -7.49
CA SER A 88 -12.90 15.25 -8.70
C SER A 88 -13.59 14.57 -9.88
N SER A 89 -13.32 13.29 -10.13
CA SER A 89 -13.98 12.57 -11.23
C SER A 89 -15.48 12.38 -10.98
N PHE A 90 -15.88 12.12 -9.74
CA PHE A 90 -17.29 12.05 -9.35
C PHE A 90 -18.00 13.38 -9.59
N LEU A 91 -17.37 14.50 -9.21
CA LEU A 91 -17.94 15.84 -9.43
C LEU A 91 -18.00 16.22 -10.91
N LEU A 92 -16.99 15.88 -11.72
CA LEU A 92 -16.99 16.14 -13.16
C LEU A 92 -18.14 15.41 -13.86
N ASN A 93 -18.22 14.09 -13.68
CA ASN A 93 -19.25 13.28 -14.31
C ASN A 93 -20.64 13.57 -13.74
N GLY A 94 -20.76 13.67 -12.41
CA GLY A 94 -22.03 13.95 -11.75
C GLY A 94 -22.55 15.35 -12.05
N GLY A 95 -21.68 16.36 -12.01
CA GLY A 95 -22.02 17.73 -12.35
C GLY A 95 -22.47 17.87 -13.81
N ALA A 96 -21.76 17.23 -14.75
CA ALA A 96 -22.15 17.21 -16.15
C ALA A 96 -23.50 16.49 -16.37
N ALA A 97 -23.72 15.34 -15.72
CA ALA A 97 -24.99 14.62 -15.79
C ALA A 97 -26.16 15.46 -15.26
N VAL A 98 -26.00 16.13 -14.11
CA VAL A 98 -27.03 17.00 -13.53
C VAL A 98 -27.30 18.22 -14.41
N ALA A 99 -26.25 18.86 -14.94
CA ALA A 99 -26.40 19.99 -15.85
C ALA A 99 -27.16 19.60 -17.13
N LEU A 100 -26.82 18.45 -17.70
CA LEU A 100 -27.49 17.95 -18.90
C LEU A 100 -28.94 17.53 -18.61
N LEU A 101 -29.22 16.90 -17.45
CA LEU A 101 -30.57 16.56 -17.02
C LEU A 101 -31.45 17.81 -16.86
N ALA A 102 -30.91 18.88 -16.26
CA ALA A 102 -31.59 20.16 -16.14
C ALA A 102 -31.89 20.78 -17.52
N PHE A 103 -30.90 20.77 -18.42
CA PHE A 103 -31.08 21.22 -19.80
C PHE A 103 -32.15 20.42 -20.55
N ILE A 104 -32.13 19.08 -20.43
CA ILE A 104 -33.14 18.20 -21.04
C ILE A 104 -34.54 18.51 -20.48
N GLY A 105 -34.66 18.72 -19.17
CA GLY A 105 -35.93 19.07 -18.53
C GLY A 105 -36.53 20.37 -19.08
N HIS A 106 -35.69 21.38 -19.30
CA HIS A 106 -36.11 22.62 -19.96
C HIS A 106 -36.45 22.37 -21.44
N LEU A 107 -35.61 21.63 -22.17
CA LEU A 107 -35.78 21.32 -23.59
C LEU A 107 -37.08 20.55 -23.88
N ALA A 108 -37.53 19.70 -22.96
CA ALA A 108 -38.78 18.95 -23.08
C ALA A 108 -40.02 19.85 -23.22
N GLN A 109 -39.97 21.10 -22.76
CA GLN A 109 -41.07 22.06 -22.89
C GLN A 109 -41.17 22.68 -24.28
N PHE A 110 -40.03 22.83 -24.98
CA PHE A 110 -39.96 23.59 -26.24
C PHE A 110 -39.70 22.72 -27.47
N LYS A 111 -38.97 21.61 -27.32
CA LYS A 111 -38.60 20.72 -28.42
C LYS A 111 -38.52 19.26 -27.96
N PRO A 112 -39.68 18.61 -27.70
CA PRO A 112 -39.73 17.24 -27.18
C PRO A 112 -38.98 16.21 -28.03
N SER A 113 -38.91 16.41 -29.35
CA SER A 113 -38.19 15.51 -30.27
C SER A 113 -36.68 15.44 -30.03
N ALA A 114 -36.08 16.47 -29.42
CA ALA A 114 -34.64 16.51 -29.13
C ALA A 114 -34.28 15.85 -27.77
N VAL A 115 -35.28 15.55 -26.93
CA VAL A 115 -35.07 14.97 -25.58
C VAL A 115 -34.35 13.63 -25.66
N ALA A 116 -34.75 12.76 -26.60
CA ALA A 116 -34.14 11.43 -26.75
C ALA A 116 -32.65 11.52 -27.13
N GLN A 117 -32.30 12.47 -28.01
CA GLN A 117 -30.92 12.67 -28.47
C GLN A 117 -30.02 13.13 -27.32
N PHE A 118 -30.43 14.15 -26.57
CA PHE A 118 -29.64 14.64 -25.42
C PHE A 118 -29.65 13.67 -24.24
N GLY A 119 -30.74 12.89 -24.07
CA GLY A 119 -30.79 11.80 -23.10
C GLY A 119 -29.70 10.75 -23.34
N ALA A 120 -29.44 10.41 -24.60
CA ALA A 120 -28.34 9.51 -24.95
C ALA A 120 -26.96 10.11 -24.63
N CYS A 121 -26.78 11.43 -24.77
CA CYS A 121 -25.55 12.13 -24.38
C CYS A 121 -25.29 12.13 -22.87
N MET A 122 -26.30 11.87 -22.05
CA MET A 122 -26.17 11.78 -20.59
C MET A 122 -25.56 10.45 -20.12
N LEU A 123 -25.73 9.38 -20.89
CA LEU A 123 -25.31 8.03 -20.52
C LEU A 123 -23.81 7.90 -20.23
N PRO A 124 -22.88 8.46 -21.03
CA PRO A 124 -21.46 8.40 -20.71
C PRO A 124 -21.14 9.02 -19.34
N PHE A 125 -21.77 10.15 -18.99
CA PHE A 125 -21.55 10.78 -17.69
C PHE A 125 -22.07 9.92 -16.54
N THR A 126 -23.27 9.34 -16.65
CA THR A 126 -23.82 8.48 -15.59
C THR A 126 -23.03 7.18 -15.43
N TYR A 127 -22.55 6.57 -16.52
CA TYR A 127 -21.61 5.45 -16.44
C TYR A 127 -20.25 5.87 -15.87
N GLY A 128 -19.80 7.09 -16.14
CA GLY A 128 -18.60 7.67 -15.53
C GLY A 128 -18.72 7.80 -14.01
N VAL A 129 -19.89 8.25 -13.52
CA VAL A 129 -20.22 8.28 -12.08
C VAL A 129 -20.27 6.86 -11.50
N LEU A 130 -20.93 5.92 -12.17
CA LEU A 130 -21.00 4.53 -11.71
C LEU A 130 -19.60 3.91 -11.58
N ALA A 131 -18.74 4.10 -12.60
CA ALA A 131 -17.38 3.59 -12.60
C ALA A 131 -16.58 4.11 -11.41
N ILE A 132 -16.65 5.42 -11.11
CA ILE A 132 -15.89 5.98 -9.98
C ILE A 132 -16.50 5.63 -8.61
N ALA A 133 -17.81 5.46 -8.51
CA ALA A 133 -18.47 4.96 -7.31
C ALA A 133 -18.02 3.53 -6.98
N VAL A 134 -17.95 2.66 -8.00
CA VAL A 134 -17.42 1.30 -7.86
C VAL A 134 -15.94 1.32 -7.47
N THR A 135 -15.12 2.19 -8.09
CA THR A 135 -13.71 2.39 -7.70
C THR A 135 -13.56 2.73 -6.22
N SER A 136 -14.42 3.60 -5.67
CA SER A 136 -14.41 3.94 -4.24
C SER A 136 -14.66 2.71 -3.38
N GLY A 137 -15.66 1.88 -3.70
CA GLY A 137 -15.97 0.66 -2.97
C GLY A 137 -14.86 -0.40 -3.08
N LEU A 138 -14.32 -0.61 -4.28
CA LEU A 138 -13.22 -1.55 -4.52
C LEU A 138 -11.91 -1.11 -3.85
N THR A 139 -11.70 0.20 -3.66
CA THR A 139 -10.55 0.71 -2.90
C THR A 139 -10.60 0.22 -1.45
N TYR A 140 -11.76 0.26 -0.80
CA TYR A 140 -11.93 -0.30 0.54
C TYR A 140 -11.64 -1.81 0.57
N LEU A 141 -12.17 -2.55 -0.41
CA LEU A 141 -11.94 -4.00 -0.52
C LEU A 141 -10.45 -4.33 -0.72
N SER A 142 -9.74 -3.58 -1.56
CA SER A 142 -8.31 -3.74 -1.81
C SER A 142 -7.50 -3.54 -0.52
N GLN A 143 -7.81 -2.51 0.26
CA GLN A 143 -7.14 -2.26 1.54
C GLN A 143 -7.41 -3.36 2.56
N TRP A 144 -8.65 -3.85 2.63
CA TRP A 144 -8.98 -4.99 3.50
C TRP A 144 -8.20 -6.26 3.13
N LEU A 145 -8.01 -6.52 1.83
CA LEU A 145 -7.20 -7.65 1.35
C LEU A 145 -5.70 -7.49 1.67
N TYR A 146 -5.16 -6.28 1.54
CA TYR A 146 -3.76 -5.99 1.90
C TYR A 146 -3.48 -6.08 3.39
N ALA A 147 -4.48 -5.87 4.25
CA ALA A 147 -4.33 -6.04 5.69
C ALA A 147 -4.17 -7.51 6.12
N SER A 148 -4.45 -8.48 5.23
CA SER A 148 -4.33 -9.90 5.53
C SER A 148 -2.88 -10.39 5.42
N PRO A 149 -2.39 -11.24 6.35
CA PRO A 149 -1.05 -11.83 6.26
C PRO A 149 -0.95 -12.93 5.19
N LYS A 150 -2.08 -13.35 4.59
CA LYS A 150 -2.11 -14.44 3.61
C LYS A 150 -1.65 -13.93 2.24
N ALA A 151 -0.60 -14.54 1.68
CA ALA A 151 -0.06 -14.17 0.36
C ALA A 151 -1.12 -14.19 -0.77
N LYS A 152 -2.10 -15.10 -0.71
CA LYS A 152 -3.21 -15.14 -1.68
C LYS A 152 -4.13 -13.91 -1.59
N ALA A 153 -4.38 -13.42 -0.38
CA ALA A 153 -5.20 -12.22 -0.17
C ALA A 153 -4.48 -10.97 -0.68
N VAL A 154 -3.17 -10.85 -0.41
CA VAL A 154 -2.33 -9.78 -0.97
C VAL A 154 -2.34 -9.77 -2.50
N LYS A 155 -2.19 -10.96 -3.14
CA LYS A 155 -2.31 -11.08 -4.61
C LYS A 155 -3.69 -10.67 -5.12
N ALA A 156 -4.77 -11.06 -4.44
CA ALA A 156 -6.12 -10.61 -4.81
C ALA A 156 -6.27 -9.09 -4.66
N GLY A 157 -5.72 -8.51 -3.58
CA GLY A 157 -5.70 -7.06 -3.34
C GLY A 157 -5.03 -6.28 -4.47
N PHE A 158 -3.97 -6.83 -5.05
CA PHE A 158 -3.30 -6.28 -6.23
C PHE A 158 -4.19 -6.25 -7.46
N TYR A 159 -4.87 -7.36 -7.79
CA TYR A 159 -5.79 -7.38 -8.92
C TYR A 159 -6.99 -6.45 -8.73
N VAL A 160 -7.54 -6.38 -7.51
CA VAL A 160 -8.61 -5.41 -7.19
C VAL A 160 -8.12 -3.97 -7.37
N ASN A 161 -6.89 -3.66 -6.97
CA ASN A 161 -6.31 -2.33 -7.17
C ASN A 161 -6.12 -2.01 -8.66
N LEU A 162 -5.63 -2.98 -9.45
CA LEU A 162 -5.52 -2.80 -10.90
C LEU A 162 -6.88 -2.51 -11.55
N SER A 163 -7.94 -3.18 -11.10
CA SER A 163 -9.32 -2.88 -11.53
C SER A 163 -9.75 -1.46 -11.14
N CYS A 164 -9.40 -0.97 -9.95
CA CYS A 164 -9.65 0.42 -9.55
C CYS A 164 -8.98 1.42 -10.49
N ILE A 165 -7.72 1.17 -10.87
CA ILE A 165 -6.98 2.04 -11.80
C ILE A 165 -7.68 2.06 -13.16
N ALA A 166 -8.05 0.89 -13.69
CA ALA A 166 -8.74 0.76 -14.97
C ALA A 166 -10.11 1.48 -14.97
N LEU A 167 -10.90 1.32 -13.90
CA LEU A 167 -12.19 2.01 -13.76
C LEU A 167 -12.02 3.53 -13.61
N GLY A 168 -11.00 3.98 -12.87
CA GLY A 168 -10.67 5.40 -12.75
C GLY A 168 -10.34 6.05 -14.10
N ILE A 169 -9.49 5.40 -14.91
CA ILE A 169 -9.16 5.87 -16.27
C ILE A 169 -10.40 5.83 -17.17
N THR A 170 -11.20 4.77 -17.08
CA THR A 170 -12.45 4.61 -17.85
C THR A 170 -13.43 5.75 -17.54
N SER A 171 -13.56 6.17 -16.28
CA SER A 171 -14.41 7.29 -15.87
C SER A 171 -14.04 8.61 -16.56
N TYR A 172 -12.74 8.90 -16.71
CA TYR A 172 -12.27 10.06 -17.49
C TYR A 172 -12.51 9.91 -18.99
N GLY A 173 -12.31 8.70 -19.53
CA GLY A 173 -12.62 8.41 -20.94
C GLY A 173 -14.09 8.63 -21.27
N LEU A 174 -14.99 8.17 -20.40
CA LEU A 174 -16.43 8.36 -20.50
C LEU A 174 -16.83 9.83 -20.38
N PHE A 175 -16.18 10.60 -19.51
CA PHE A 175 -16.39 12.05 -19.41
C PHE A 175 -16.05 12.76 -20.73
N VAL A 176 -14.88 12.48 -21.32
CA VAL A 176 -14.47 13.06 -22.61
C VAL A 176 -15.43 12.65 -23.72
N TRP A 177 -15.86 11.39 -23.77
CA TRP A 177 -16.86 10.96 -24.72
C TRP A 177 -18.19 11.70 -24.54
N GLY A 178 -18.70 11.81 -23.30
CA GLY A 178 -19.92 12.56 -23.01
C GLY A 178 -19.86 14.01 -23.48
N LEU A 179 -18.71 14.66 -23.29
CA LEU A 179 -18.47 16.02 -23.78
C LEU A 179 -18.55 16.09 -25.32
N LEU A 180 -17.86 15.20 -26.03
CA LEU A 180 -17.86 15.17 -27.50
C LEU A 180 -19.25 14.86 -28.06
N ALA A 181 -19.96 13.91 -27.46
CA ALA A 181 -21.32 13.55 -27.86
C ALA A 181 -22.29 14.73 -27.67
N THR A 182 -22.20 15.41 -26.53
CA THR A 182 -23.03 16.60 -26.25
C THR A 182 -22.70 17.75 -27.21
N ALA A 183 -21.42 17.99 -27.49
CA ALA A 183 -20.99 19.02 -28.43
C ALA A 183 -21.45 18.73 -29.87
N ALA A 184 -21.41 17.47 -30.30
CA ALA A 184 -21.93 17.06 -31.61
C ALA A 184 -23.45 17.21 -31.70
N ALA A 185 -24.18 16.83 -30.64
CA ALA A 185 -25.63 17.02 -30.56
C ALA A 185 -26.02 18.50 -30.62
N LEU A 186 -25.26 19.38 -29.96
CA LEU A 186 -25.46 20.83 -30.03
C LEU A 186 -25.20 21.39 -31.44
N LYS A 187 -24.15 20.93 -32.14
CA LYS A 187 -23.88 21.36 -33.52
C LYS A 187 -24.96 20.90 -34.51
N GLY A 188 -25.57 19.74 -34.30
CA GLY A 188 -26.71 19.28 -35.09
C GLY A 188 -28.05 19.91 -34.69
N TYR A 189 -28.07 20.70 -33.61
CA TYR A 189 -29.26 21.36 -33.08
C TYR A 189 -29.45 22.80 -33.61
N GLY A 190 -28.34 23.50 -33.88
CA GLY A 190 -28.31 24.84 -34.47
C GLY A 190 -28.48 24.80 -35.98
#